data_AF-A0A0R3R298-F1
#
_entry.id   AF-A0A0R3R298-F1
#
_cell.length_a   1.000
_cell.length_b   1.000
_cell.length_c   1.000
_cell.angle_alpha   90.00
_cell.angle_beta   90.00
_cell.angle_gamma   90.00
#
_symmetry.space_group_name_H-M   'P 1'
#
loop_
_entity.id
_entity.type
_entity.pdbx_description
1 polymer ?
#
loop_
_entity_poly.entity_id
_entity_poly.type
_entity_poly.pdbx_seq_one_letter_code
_entity_poly.pdbx_strand_id
1 'polypeptide(L)'
;MFLGIPGLNKFVSSITISELDDFPDRCNYFYTVLTLLFFSLLIGTKQHFGAPIRCLVDRQYSGSWIGYVHDYCFISERYSLTPPEYEADEIAAFDPTHEKKYENYYQVCFRD
;
A
#
# COMPACT_ATOMS: atom_id res chain seq x y z
N MET A 1 15.92 17.60 18.35
CA MET A 1 15.74 18.21 17.02
C MET A 1 15.02 17.19 16.15
N PHE A 2 13.70 17.07 16.34
CA PHE A 2 12.86 16.19 15.52
C PHE A 2 12.64 16.89 14.17
N LEU A 3 12.73 16.10 13.11
CA LEU A 3 12.77 16.46 11.69
C LEU A 3 11.85 17.64 11.30
N GLY A 4 12.35 18.48 10.39
CA GLY A 4 11.75 19.73 9.88
C GLY A 4 10.44 19.59 9.11
N ILE A 5 9.48 18.84 9.65
CA ILE A 5 8.11 18.73 9.15
C ILE A 5 7.31 19.88 9.77
N PRO A 6 6.88 20.88 8.99
CA PRO A 6 6.09 21.99 9.51
C PRO A 6 4.78 21.46 10.11
N GLY A 7 4.51 21.81 11.37
CA GLY A 7 3.27 21.44 12.06
C GLY A 7 3.32 20.19 12.96
N LEU A 8 4.39 19.40 12.91
CA LEU A 8 4.51 18.18 13.73
C LEU A 8 4.47 18.48 15.24
N ASN A 9 5.09 19.57 15.66
CA ASN A 9 5.08 20.01 17.07
C ASN A 9 3.66 20.33 17.57
N LYS A 10 2.80 20.89 16.71
CA LYS A 10 1.39 21.18 17.07
C LYS A 10 0.56 19.90 17.18
N PHE A 11 0.79 18.95 16.27
CA PHE A 11 0.13 17.66 16.31
C PHE A 11 0.49 16.88 17.58
N VAL A 12 1.78 16.80 17.92
CA VAL A 12 2.25 16.12 19.14
C VAL A 12 1.68 16.79 20.40
N SER A 13 1.59 18.12 20.44
CA SER A 13 0.98 18.83 21.57
C SER A 13 -0.54 18.62 21.70
N SER A 14 -1.22 18.23 20.61
CA SER A 14 -2.67 17.94 20.62
C SER A 14 -2.98 16.52 21.10
N ILE A 15 -1.98 15.66 21.21
CA ILE A 15 -2.10 14.31 21.75
C ILE A 15 -1.95 14.41 23.27
N THR A 16 -3.00 14.86 23.94
CA THR A 16 -3.07 14.91 25.41
C THR A 16 -4.00 13.83 25.92
N ILE A 17 -3.50 13.01 26.85
CA ILE A 17 -4.31 12.01 27.56
C ILE A 17 -5.10 12.75 28.64
N SER A 18 -6.41 12.64 28.64
CA SER A 18 -7.23 13.14 29.75
C SER A 18 -7.02 12.27 30.99
N GLU A 19 -6.64 12.86 32.11
CA GLU A 19 -6.35 12.12 33.35
C GLU A 19 -7.58 11.44 33.96
N LEU A 20 -8.79 11.89 33.60
CA LEU A 20 -10.06 11.40 34.14
C LEU A 20 -10.64 10.17 33.42
N ASP A 21 -10.02 9.69 32.34
CA ASP A 21 -10.56 8.56 31.55
C ASP A 21 -10.16 7.20 32.13
N ASP A 22 -11.06 6.23 32.09
CA ASP A 22 -10.80 4.84 32.48
C ASP A 22 -9.94 4.09 31.45
N PHE A 23 -9.33 2.98 31.88
CA PHE A 23 -8.45 2.17 31.01
C PHE A 23 -9.10 1.72 29.68
N PRO A 24 -10.35 1.24 29.65
CA PRO A 24 -10.99 0.82 28.40
C PRO A 24 -11.16 1.98 27.40
N ASP A 25 -11.44 3.19 27.89
CA ASP A 25 -11.60 4.37 27.05
C ASP A 25 -10.27 4.76 26.41
N ARG A 26 -9.18 4.76 27.20
CA ARG A 26 -7.82 5.02 26.70
C ARG A 26 -7.39 4.01 25.62
N CYS A 27 -7.77 2.73 25.75
CA CYS A 27 -7.52 1.73 24.71
C CYS A 27 -8.12 2.10 23.37
N ASN A 28 -9.35 2.64 23.36
CA ASN A 28 -10.11 2.87 22.14
C ASN A 28 -9.83 4.20 21.44
N TYR A 29 -9.52 5.29 22.16
CA TYR A 29 -9.23 6.58 21.50
C TYR A 29 -7.74 6.84 21.32
N PHE A 30 -6.89 6.32 22.21
CA PHE A 30 -5.46 6.63 22.21
C PHE A 30 -4.63 5.50 21.60
N TYR A 31 -4.70 4.30 22.19
CA TYR A 31 -3.81 3.20 21.80
C TYR A 31 -4.11 2.61 20.42
N THR A 32 -5.39 2.39 20.09
CA THR A 32 -5.83 1.96 18.74
C THR A 32 -5.43 2.97 17.67
N VAL A 33 -5.67 4.27 17.88
CA VAL A 33 -5.33 5.34 16.92
C VAL A 33 -3.82 5.40 16.73
N LEU A 34 -3.04 5.36 17.81
CA LEU A 34 -1.58 5.33 17.73
C LEU A 34 -1.06 4.09 17.00
N THR A 35 -1.69 2.94 17.20
CA THR A 35 -1.37 1.69 16.49
C THR A 35 -1.68 1.80 15.00
N LEU A 36 -2.84 2.35 14.62
CA LEU A 36 -3.21 2.57 13.22
C LEU A 36 -2.28 3.57 12.53
N LEU A 37 -1.92 4.66 13.21
CA LEU A 37 -0.95 5.64 12.71
C LEU A 37 0.43 5.01 12.50
N PHE A 38 0.87 4.19 13.45
CA PHE A 38 2.13 3.46 13.33
C PHE A 38 2.13 2.54 12.09
N PHE A 39 1.10 1.73 11.90
CA PHE A 39 1.00 0.85 10.73
C PHE A 39 0.86 1.63 9.41
N SER A 40 0.13 2.74 9.40
CA SER A 40 0.01 3.62 8.23
C SER A 40 1.37 4.16 7.80
N LEU A 41 2.16 4.66 8.75
CA LEU A 41 3.53 5.15 8.49
C LEU A 41 4.47 4.01 8.07
N LEU A 42 4.35 2.84 8.68
CA LEU A 42 5.14 1.67 8.28
C LEU A 42 4.85 1.20 6.85
N ILE A 43 3.59 1.18 6.44
CA ILE A 43 3.19 0.77 5.09
C ILE A 43 3.62 1.84 4.08
N GLY A 44 3.42 3.12 4.39
CA GLY A 44 3.85 4.24 3.54
C GLY A 44 5.37 4.29 3.32
N THR A 45 6.17 4.01 4.35
CA THR A 45 7.64 3.99 4.22
C THR A 45 8.15 2.85 3.34
N LYS A 46 7.49 1.68 3.33
CA LYS A 46 7.84 0.57 2.43
C LYS A 46 7.73 0.94 0.94
N GLN A 47 6.88 1.91 0.60
CA GLN A 47 6.70 2.38 -0.77
C GLN A 47 7.82 3.34 -1.21
N HIS A 48 8.51 4.01 -0.27
CA HIS A 48 9.58 4.96 -0.58
C HIS A 48 10.98 4.34 -0.70
N PHE A 49 11.24 3.25 0.03
CA PHE A 49 12.59 2.65 0.11
C PHE A 49 12.72 1.29 -0.60
N GLY A 50 11.69 0.83 -1.32
CA GLY A 50 11.68 -0.45 -2.02
C GLY A 50 10.94 -0.41 -3.35
N ALA A 51 10.96 -1.52 -4.09
CA ALA A 51 10.11 -1.70 -5.28
C ALA A 51 8.80 -2.37 -4.86
N PRO A 52 7.65 -1.69 -4.94
CA PRO A 52 6.37 -2.21 -4.45
C PRO A 52 5.83 -3.38 -5.29
N ILE A 53 6.20 -3.45 -6.57
CA ILE A 53 5.88 -4.55 -7.48
C ILE A 53 7.00 -4.76 -8.50
N ARG A 54 7.20 -6.01 -8.92
CA ARG A 54 8.02 -6.39 -10.08
C ARG A 54 7.14 -7.10 -11.10
N CYS A 55 6.94 -6.45 -12.24
CA CYS A 55 6.27 -7.03 -13.40
C CYS A 55 7.24 -7.82 -14.28
N LEU A 56 6.71 -8.81 -15.00
CA LEU A 56 7.47 -9.51 -16.02
C LEU A 56 7.68 -8.56 -17.21
N VAL A 57 8.94 -8.23 -17.48
CA VAL A 57 9.35 -7.38 -18.61
C VAL A 57 10.45 -8.11 -19.36
N ASP A 58 10.40 -8.06 -20.69
CA ASP A 58 11.40 -8.71 -21.53
C ASP A 58 12.79 -8.07 -21.34
N ARG A 59 13.85 -8.88 -21.47
CA ARG A 59 15.24 -8.49 -21.23
C ARG A 59 15.83 -7.60 -22.31
N GLN A 60 15.15 -7.46 -23.45
CA GLN A 60 15.57 -6.57 -24.55
C GLN A 60 15.49 -5.08 -24.18
N TYR A 61 14.76 -4.72 -23.13
CA TYR A 61 14.58 -3.32 -22.72
C TYR A 61 15.68 -2.84 -21.77
N SER A 62 15.97 -1.53 -21.82
CA SER A 62 16.94 -0.89 -20.92
C SER A 62 16.42 -0.82 -19.48
N GLY A 63 17.33 -0.72 -18.51
CA GLY A 63 16.96 -0.64 -17.09
C GLY A 63 16.03 0.53 -16.73
N SER A 64 16.13 1.65 -17.45
CA SER A 64 15.23 2.80 -17.29
C SER A 64 13.79 2.46 -17.68
N TRP A 65 13.63 1.74 -18.79
CA TRP A 65 12.32 1.29 -19.24
C TRP A 65 11.70 0.27 -18.29
N ILE A 66 12.52 -0.63 -17.74
CA ILE A 66 12.08 -1.59 -16.71
C ILE A 66 11.53 -0.87 -15.47
N GLY A 67 12.20 0.19 -15.01
CA GLY A 67 11.72 1.04 -13.93
C GLY A 67 10.37 1.67 -14.23
N TYR A 68 10.24 2.28 -15.41
CA TYR A 68 8.97 2.88 -15.86
C TYR A 68 7.82 1.87 -15.91
N VAL A 69 8.06 0.67 -16.44
CA VAL A 69 7.02 -0.38 -16.52
C VAL A 69 6.61 -0.85 -15.13
N HIS A 70 7.53 -0.95 -14.17
CA HIS A 70 7.18 -1.27 -12.78
C HIS A 70 6.28 -0.21 -12.14
N ASP A 71 6.58 1.07 -12.36
CA ASP A 71 5.77 2.17 -11.83
C ASP A 71 4.40 2.21 -12.52
N TYR A 72 4.36 2.00 -13.83
CA TYR A 72 3.13 1.92 -14.60
C TYR A 72 2.23 0.77 -14.10
N CYS A 73 2.80 -0.41 -13.88
CA CYS A 73 2.09 -1.55 -13.30
C CYS A 73 1.53 -1.27 -11.90
N PHE A 74 2.22 -0.46 -11.11
CA PHE A 74 1.81 -0.15 -9.74
C PHE A 74 0.60 0.80 -9.70
N ILE A 75 0.58 1.79 -10.60
CA ILE A 75 -0.46 2.82 -10.69
C ILE A 75 -1.71 2.31 -11.42
N SER A 76 -1.51 1.47 -12.43
CA SER A 76 -2.60 0.96 -13.26
C SER A 76 -3.46 -0.09 -12.54
N GLU A 77 -4.75 -0.14 -12.85
CA GLU A 77 -5.66 -1.15 -12.31
C GLU A 77 -5.24 -2.54 -12.79
N ARG A 78 -5.16 -3.49 -11.86
CA ARG A 78 -4.78 -4.89 -12.13
C ARG A 78 -5.96 -5.79 -11.83
N TYR A 79 -6.09 -6.86 -12.59
CA TYR A 79 -7.09 -7.89 -12.34
C TYR A 79 -6.41 -9.25 -12.23
N SER A 80 -6.99 -10.12 -11.42
CA SER A 80 -6.47 -11.48 -11.25
C SER A 80 -7.00 -12.38 -12.37
N LEU A 81 -6.09 -13.12 -13.00
CA LEU A 81 -6.43 -14.21 -13.91
C LEU A 81 -6.44 -15.48 -13.07
N THR A 82 -7.61 -16.09 -12.89
CA THR A 82 -7.67 -17.45 -12.33
C THR A 82 -7.42 -18.39 -13.50
N PRO A 83 -6.29 -19.14 -13.54
CA PRO A 83 -6.08 -20.11 -14.61
C PRO A 83 -7.20 -21.15 -14.55
N PRO A 84 -7.82 -21.51 -15.69
CA PRO A 84 -8.79 -22.60 -15.69
C PRO A 84 -8.09 -23.89 -15.27
N GLU A 85 -8.79 -24.73 -14.49
CA GLU A 85 -8.25 -25.94 -13.85
C GLU A 85 -7.64 -26.96 -14.84
N TYR A 86 -7.93 -26.84 -16.13
CA TYR A 86 -7.43 -27.72 -17.19
C TYR A 86 -6.06 -27.32 -17.78
N GLU A 87 -5.47 -26.18 -17.36
CA GLU A 87 -4.27 -25.59 -17.99
C GLU A 87 -3.20 -25.30 -16.92
N ALA A 88 -2.61 -26.36 -16.35
CA ALA A 88 -1.69 -26.25 -15.22
C ALA A 88 -0.23 -25.90 -15.58
N ASP A 89 0.15 -25.91 -16.87
CA ASP A 89 1.53 -25.73 -17.34
C ASP A 89 1.75 -24.47 -18.20
N GLU A 90 0.72 -23.66 -18.47
CA GLU A 90 0.81 -22.44 -19.27
C GLU A 90 0.52 -21.16 -18.46
N ILE A 91 1.07 -20.04 -18.93
CA ILE A 91 0.84 -18.71 -18.35
C ILE A 91 -0.67 -18.41 -18.47
N ALA A 92 -1.34 -18.14 -17.35
CA ALA A 92 -2.79 -17.93 -17.30
C ALA A 92 -3.28 -17.04 -18.46
N ALA A 93 -4.13 -17.61 -19.33
CA ALA A 93 -4.66 -16.91 -20.49
C ALA A 93 -5.79 -15.95 -20.10
N PHE A 94 -5.89 -14.83 -20.82
CA PHE A 94 -6.98 -13.88 -20.64
C PHE A 94 -8.27 -14.44 -21.25
N ASP A 95 -9.25 -14.79 -20.40
CA ASP A 95 -10.60 -15.14 -20.85
C ASP A 95 -11.52 -13.90 -20.81
N PRO A 96 -12.01 -13.40 -21.96
CA PRO A 96 -12.90 -12.24 -22.03
C PRO A 96 -14.32 -12.50 -21.49
N THR A 97 -14.71 -13.76 -21.27
CA THR A 97 -16.07 -14.13 -20.83
C THR A 97 -16.23 -14.09 -19.31
N HIS A 98 -15.14 -14.23 -18.56
CA HIS A 98 -15.14 -14.19 -17.10
C HIS A 98 -15.16 -12.75 -16.56
N GLU A 99 -15.86 -12.56 -15.44
CA GLU A 99 -15.92 -11.29 -14.74
C GLU A 99 -14.52 -10.89 -14.23
N LYS A 100 -14.08 -9.68 -14.55
CA LYS A 100 -12.79 -9.15 -14.12
C LYS A 100 -12.84 -8.75 -12.66
N LYS A 101 -12.09 -9.46 -11.81
CA LYS A 101 -11.87 -9.06 -10.41
C LYS A 101 -10.67 -8.14 -10.30
N TYR A 102 -10.92 -6.86 -10.07
CA TYR A 102 -9.87 -5.85 -9.90
C TYR A 102 -9.28 -5.85 -8.48
N GLU A 103 -7.96 -5.69 -8.37
CA GLU A 103 -7.21 -5.72 -7.11
C GLU A 103 -6.45 -4.41 -6.89
N ASN A 104 -7.10 -3.44 -6.23
CA ASN A 104 -6.58 -2.07 -6.07
C ASN A 104 -6.18 -1.71 -4.62
N TYR A 105 -6.04 -2.69 -3.73
CA TYR A 105 -5.78 -2.45 -2.29
C TYR A 105 -4.39 -1.87 -1.98
N TYR A 106 -3.45 -1.94 -2.92
CA TYR A 106 -2.12 -1.31 -2.78
C TYR A 106 -2.16 0.23 -2.80
N GLN A 107 -3.27 0.83 -3.27
CA GLN A 107 -3.45 2.28 -3.37
C GLN A 107 -4.12 2.90 -2.14
N VAL A 108 -4.35 2.13 -1.07
CA VAL A 108 -5.06 2.60 0.13
C VAL A 108 -4.39 3.80 0.81
N CYS A 109 -3.05 3.92 0.77
CA CYS A 109 -2.33 5.05 1.36
C CYS A 109 -2.15 6.27 0.45
N PHE A 110 -2.47 6.18 -0.85
CA PHE A 110 -2.17 7.23 -1.85
C PHE A 110 -3.39 7.67 -2.67
N ARG A 111 -4.59 7.25 -2.27
CA ARG A 111 -5.84 7.65 -2.93
C ARG A 111 -6.36 8.93 -2.29
N ASP A 112 -5.73 10.06 -2.63
CA ASP A 112 -6.29 11.41 -2.53
C ASP A 112 -6.65 11.91 -3.93
#